data_AF-A0A1A7ZGL1-F1
#
_entry.id   AF-A0A1A7ZGL1-F1
#
_cell.length_a   1.000
_cell.length_b   1.000
_cell.length_c   1.000
_cell.angle_alpha   90.00
_cell.angle_beta   90.00
_cell.angle_gamma   90.00
#
_symmetry.space_group_name_H-M   'P 1'
#
loop_
_entity.id
_entity.type
_entity.pdbx_description
1 polymer ?
#
loop_
_entity_poly.entity_id
_entity_poly.type
_entity_poly.pdbx_seq_one_letter_code
_entity_poly.pdbx_strand_id
1 'polypeptide(L)'
;EHLLMRRVEENHQASSLQLAKAVESQTAVNISPDTIRHTLQRNSMHGYRPRRKPLLKPTHNKAHLGFARAHAGRDEDYWDSRLWSDETKITVFGTNGYKTVWRCKGEDFKELQTAGSGILFPDIQTPCL
;
A
#
# COMPACT_ATOMS: atom_id res chain seq x y z
N GLU A 1 14.05 -5.61 -20.11
CA GLU A 1 13.68 -5.56 -18.67
C GLU A 1 13.28 -4.16 -18.19
N HIS A 2 13.99 -3.09 -18.56
CA HIS A 2 13.64 -1.71 -18.17
C HIS A 2 12.18 -1.29 -18.45
N LEU A 3 11.59 -1.76 -19.55
CA LEU A 3 10.19 -1.48 -19.87
C LEU A 3 9.22 -2.04 -18.82
N LEU A 4 9.48 -3.26 -18.34
CA LEU A 4 8.66 -3.91 -17.33
C LEU A 4 8.75 -3.18 -16.00
N MET A 5 9.95 -2.78 -15.58
CA MET A 5 10.15 -2.03 -14.33
C MET A 5 9.45 -0.68 -14.38
N ARG A 6 9.55 0.05 -15.51
CA ARG A 6 8.80 1.29 -15.72
C ARG A 6 7.29 1.09 -15.55
N ARG A 7 6.75 0.03 -16.15
CA ARG A 7 5.31 -0.28 -16.08
C ARG A 7 4.83 -0.60 -14.66
N VAL A 8 5.69 -1.23 -13.86
CA VAL A 8 5.40 -1.51 -12.46
C VAL A 8 5.47 -0.25 -11.59
N GLU A 9 6.42 0.65 -11.83
CA GLU A 9 6.49 1.93 -11.12
C GLU A 9 5.27 2.81 -11.43
N GLU A 10 4.77 2.79 -12.69
CA GLU A 10 3.53 3.48 -13.06
C GLU A 10 2.28 2.89 -12.36
N ASN A 11 2.25 1.57 -12.14
CA ASN A 11 1.15 0.89 -11.48
C ASN A 11 1.61 -0.34 -10.70
N HIS A 12 1.96 -0.12 -9.44
CA HIS A 12 2.40 -1.17 -8.52
C HIS A 12 1.32 -2.23 -8.22
N GLN A 13 0.05 -1.97 -8.52
CA GLN A 13 -1.07 -2.89 -8.27
C GLN A 13 -1.40 -3.78 -9.48
N ALA A 14 -0.68 -3.62 -10.59
CA ALA A 14 -0.93 -4.39 -11.80
C ALA A 14 -0.67 -5.87 -11.57
N SER A 15 -1.58 -6.73 -12.03
CA SER A 15 -1.37 -8.18 -12.00
C SER A 15 -0.30 -8.58 -13.03
N SER A 16 0.34 -9.74 -12.83
CA SER A 16 1.31 -10.25 -13.80
C SER A 16 0.70 -10.44 -15.20
N LEU A 17 -0.60 -10.75 -15.28
CA LEU A 17 -1.34 -10.83 -16.53
C LEU A 17 -1.53 -9.45 -17.18
N GLN A 18 -1.83 -8.42 -16.40
CA GLN A 18 -1.95 -7.04 -16.91
C GLN A 18 -0.60 -6.52 -17.40
N LEU A 19 0.48 -6.84 -16.69
CA LEU A 19 1.84 -6.49 -17.08
C LEU A 19 2.25 -7.22 -18.36
N ALA A 20 1.96 -8.52 -18.49
CA ALA A 20 2.21 -9.29 -19.71
C ALA A 20 1.53 -8.64 -20.93
N LYS A 21 0.22 -8.36 -20.84
CA LYS A 21 -0.53 -7.68 -21.90
C LYS A 21 0.02 -6.29 -22.25
N ALA A 22 0.45 -5.54 -21.24
CA ALA A 22 1.03 -4.22 -21.47
C ALA A 22 2.37 -4.31 -22.20
N VAL A 23 3.23 -5.27 -21.86
CA VAL A 23 4.51 -5.48 -22.55
C VAL A 23 4.28 -6.02 -23.98
N GLU A 24 3.34 -6.95 -24.14
CA GLU A 24 2.90 -7.49 -25.43
C GLU A 24 2.47 -6.38 -26.39
N SER A 25 1.63 -5.44 -25.92
CA SER A 25 1.14 -4.35 -26.76
C SER A 25 2.23 -3.43 -27.33
N GLN A 26 3.39 -3.35 -26.66
CA GLN A 26 4.50 -2.49 -27.05
C GLN A 26 5.60 -3.21 -27.83
N THR A 27 5.80 -4.50 -27.55
CA THR A 27 6.90 -5.29 -28.13
C THR A 27 6.42 -6.30 -29.16
N ALA A 28 5.11 -6.53 -29.28
CA ALA A 28 4.48 -7.58 -30.07
C ALA A 28 4.94 -9.02 -29.71
N VAL A 29 5.61 -9.18 -28.56
CA VAL A 29 6.08 -10.48 -28.06
C VAL A 29 5.12 -11.00 -27.00
N ASN A 30 4.58 -12.21 -27.22
CA ASN A 30 3.77 -12.93 -26.24
C ASN A 30 4.62 -13.36 -25.04
N ILE A 31 4.24 -12.95 -23.83
CA ILE A 31 5.01 -13.22 -22.61
C ILE A 31 4.10 -13.87 -21.58
N SER A 32 4.49 -15.03 -21.05
CA SER A 32 3.73 -15.66 -19.99
C SER A 32 3.75 -14.83 -18.69
N PRO A 33 2.67 -14.83 -17.91
CA PRO A 33 2.64 -14.17 -16.60
C PRO A 33 3.72 -14.67 -15.63
N ASP A 34 4.16 -15.91 -15.77
CA ASP A 34 5.25 -16.48 -14.96
C ASP A 34 6.61 -15.89 -15.33
N THR A 35 6.88 -15.66 -16.62
CA THR A 35 8.08 -14.95 -17.07
C THR A 35 8.14 -13.54 -16.49
N ILE A 36 7.00 -12.84 -16.45
CA ILE A 36 6.90 -11.53 -15.78
C ILE A 36 7.27 -11.65 -14.29
N ARG A 37 6.69 -12.62 -13.58
CA ARG A 37 6.96 -12.82 -12.14
C ARG A 37 8.42 -13.14 -11.86
N HIS A 38 9.03 -14.03 -12.64
CA HIS A 38 10.44 -14.37 -12.50
C HIS A 38 11.35 -13.18 -12.79
N THR A 39 11.03 -12.38 -13.82
CA THR A 39 11.80 -11.17 -14.14
C THR A 39 11.70 -10.15 -13.03
N LEU A 40 10.52 -9.96 -12.43
CA LEU A 40 10.34 -9.08 -11.26
C LEU A 40 11.16 -9.55 -10.06
N GLN A 41 11.10 -10.85 -9.74
CA GLN A 41 11.87 -11.42 -8.63
C GLN A 41 13.39 -11.31 -8.83
N ARG A 42 13.89 -11.48 -10.07
CA ARG A 42 15.31 -11.26 -10.41
C ARG A 42 15.76 -9.82 -10.18
N ASN A 43 14.84 -8.87 -10.27
CA ASN A 43 15.07 -7.45 -10.03
C ASN A 43 14.63 -7.04 -8.62
N SER A 44 14.61 -7.97 -7.66
CA SER A 44 14.30 -7.71 -6.24
C SER A 44 12.88 -7.16 -5.96
N MET A 45 11.95 -7.32 -6.91
CA MET A 45 10.54 -6.92 -6.76
C MET A 45 9.67 -8.10 -6.31
N HIS A 46 8.98 -7.91 -5.19
CA HIS A 46 8.13 -8.93 -4.59
C HIS A 46 6.69 -8.42 -4.39
N GLY A 47 5.74 -9.36 -4.39
CA GLY A 47 4.35 -9.07 -4.09
C GLY A 47 4.12 -8.97 -2.58
N TYR A 48 3.56 -7.86 -2.13
CA TYR A 48 3.22 -7.59 -0.73
C TYR A 48 1.73 -7.27 -0.56
N ARG A 49 1.22 -7.42 0.67
CA ARG A 49 -0.11 -6.95 1.04
C ARG A 49 -0.09 -5.41 1.19
N PRO A 50 -0.99 -4.67 0.53
CA PRO A 50 -1.06 -3.22 0.70
C PRO A 50 -1.51 -2.88 2.12
N ARG A 51 -0.95 -1.80 2.67
CA ARG A 51 -1.43 -1.22 3.93
C ARG A 51 -2.75 -0.51 3.65
N ARG A 52 -3.79 -0.81 4.43
CA ARG A 52 -5.07 -0.09 4.38
C ARG A 52 -4.95 1.10 5.32
N LYS A 53 -5.19 2.31 4.82
CA LYS A 53 -5.34 3.50 5.67
C LYS A 53 -6.68 4.14 5.36
N PRO A 54 -7.44 4.60 6.35
CA PRO A 54 -8.61 5.41 6.08
C PRO A 54 -8.16 6.73 5.45
N LEU A 55 -8.92 7.19 4.45
CA LEU A 55 -8.76 8.53 3.89
C LEU A 55 -9.13 9.56 4.96
N LEU A 56 -8.14 10.23 5.54
CA LEU A 56 -8.37 11.29 6.50
C LEU A 56 -8.42 12.64 5.80
N LYS A 57 -9.51 13.38 6.01
CA LYS A 57 -9.60 14.79 5.59
C LYS A 57 -8.61 15.63 6.42
N PRO A 58 -8.09 16.74 5.89
CA PRO A 58 -7.21 17.64 6.64
C PRO A 58 -7.78 18.08 8.00
N THR A 59 -9.10 18.26 8.08
CA THR A 59 -9.83 18.57 9.32
C THR A 59 -9.70 17.45 10.36
N HIS A 60 -9.86 16.18 9.95
CA HIS A 60 -9.70 15.03 10.84
C HIS A 60 -8.25 14.88 11.30
N ASN A 61 -7.27 15.11 10.42
CA ASN A 61 -5.85 15.09 10.80
C ASN A 61 -5.55 16.12 11.89
N LYS A 62 -6.04 17.34 11.72
CA LYS A 62 -5.86 18.41 12.72
C LYS A 62 -6.54 18.05 14.06
N ALA A 63 -7.76 17.53 14.01
CA ALA A 63 -8.49 17.12 15.21
C ALA A 63 -7.80 15.96 15.94
N HIS A 64 -7.39 14.92 15.22
CA HIS A 64 -6.67 13.78 15.79
C HIS A 64 -5.32 14.19 16.39
N LEU A 65 -4.56 15.04 15.69
CA LEU A 65 -3.29 15.56 16.22
C LEU A 65 -3.48 16.41 17.48
N GLY A 66 -4.50 17.27 17.48
CA GLY A 66 -4.86 18.07 18.65
C GLY A 66 -5.26 17.19 19.84
N PHE A 67 -6.08 16.18 19.61
CA PHE A 67 -6.48 15.20 20.62
C PHE A 67 -5.26 14.45 21.18
N ALA A 68 -4.40 13.92 20.31
CA ALA A 68 -3.19 13.20 20.71
C ALA A 68 -2.27 14.07 21.57
N ARG A 69 -2.01 15.32 21.16
CA ARG A 69 -1.19 16.26 21.94
C ARG A 69 -1.81 16.59 23.30
N ALA A 70 -3.11 16.81 23.35
CA ALA A 70 -3.83 17.15 24.58
C ALA A 70 -3.86 16.00 25.61
N HIS A 71 -3.68 14.76 25.16
CA HIS A 71 -3.75 13.57 26.02
C HIS A 71 -2.44 12.78 26.11
N ALA A 72 -1.35 13.25 25.49
CA ALA A 72 -0.06 12.55 25.46
C ALA A 72 0.59 12.37 26.84
N GLY A 73 0.30 13.27 27.78
CA GLY A 73 0.82 13.23 29.15
C GLY A 73 -0.19 12.73 30.20
N ARG A 74 -1.28 12.08 29.77
CA ARG A 74 -2.25 11.49 30.71
C ARG A 74 -1.67 10.21 31.30
N ASP A 75 -1.96 9.98 32.56
CA ASP A 75 -1.60 8.79 33.32
C ASP A 75 -2.54 7.61 33.01
N GLU A 76 -2.18 6.43 33.51
CA GLU A 76 -2.91 5.18 33.27
C GLU A 76 -4.30 5.22 33.91
N ASP A 77 -4.42 5.74 35.15
CA ASP A 77 -5.69 5.90 35.87
C ASP A 77 -6.73 6.71 35.08
N TYR A 78 -6.28 7.76 34.35
CA TYR A 78 -7.14 8.54 33.48
C TYR A 78 -7.75 7.68 32.36
N TRP A 79 -6.98 6.78 31.77
CA TRP A 79 -7.44 5.90 30.70
C TRP A 79 -8.34 4.78 31.21
N ASP A 80 -8.03 4.24 32.40
CA ASP A 80 -8.80 3.16 33.04
C ASP A 80 -10.20 3.60 33.44
N SER A 81 -10.36 4.89 33.79
CA SER A 81 -11.67 5.45 34.13
C SER A 81 -12.61 5.63 32.92
N ARG A 82 -12.17 5.34 31.69
CA ARG A 82 -12.90 5.66 30.46
C ARG A 82 -13.55 4.43 29.83
N LEU A 83 -14.88 4.47 29.70
CA LEU A 83 -15.64 3.46 28.97
C LEU A 83 -15.66 3.79 27.47
N TRP A 84 -15.22 2.83 26.64
CA TRP A 84 -15.22 2.94 25.20
C TRP A 84 -16.37 2.14 24.60
N SER A 85 -16.99 2.66 23.55
CA SER A 85 -18.04 1.98 22.77
C SER A 85 -17.76 2.13 21.28
N ASP A 86 -17.91 1.05 20.53
CA ASP A 86 -17.85 1.04 19.07
C ASP A 86 -18.76 -0.08 18.54
N GLU A 87 -19.15 0.01 17.27
CA GLU A 87 -19.94 -1.00 16.57
C GLU A 87 -19.10 -1.66 15.48
N THR A 88 -19.09 -3.00 15.45
CA THR A 88 -18.38 -3.75 14.39
C THR A 88 -19.28 -4.75 13.69
N LYS A 89 -19.10 -4.88 12.37
CA LYS A 89 -19.85 -5.84 11.55
C LYS A 89 -19.14 -7.19 11.56
N ILE A 90 -19.80 -8.21 12.08
CA ILE A 90 -19.32 -9.61 12.05
C ILE A 90 -20.00 -10.32 10.88
N THR A 91 -19.22 -10.78 9.89
CA THR A 91 -19.73 -11.54 8.73
C THR A 91 -19.28 -12.98 8.78
N VAL A 92 -20.21 -13.93 8.66
CA VAL A 92 -19.92 -15.38 8.65
C VAL A 92 -19.20 -15.82 7.37
N PHE A 93 -19.50 -15.18 6.25
CA PHE A 93 -18.86 -15.45 4.96
C PHE A 93 -18.42 -14.13 4.32
N GLY A 94 -17.13 -14.03 4.01
CA GLY A 94 -16.53 -12.87 3.36
C GLY A 94 -15.12 -12.61 3.85
N THR A 95 -14.13 -12.89 3.01
CA THR A 95 -12.81 -12.28 3.16
C THR A 95 -12.83 -10.95 2.43
N ASN A 96 -12.55 -9.85 3.15
CA ASN A 96 -12.11 -8.61 2.50
C ASN A 96 -10.82 -8.91 1.74
N GLY A 97 -10.96 -9.27 0.45
CA GLY A 97 -9.85 -9.57 -0.43
C GLY A 97 -8.92 -8.36 -0.54
N TYR A 98 -7.63 -8.62 -0.69
CA TYR A 98 -6.64 -7.59 -1.01
C TYR A 98 -5.98 -7.91 -2.34
N LYS A 99 -5.67 -6.87 -3.11
CA LYS A 99 -4.79 -7.00 -4.27
C LYS A 99 -3.36 -6.84 -3.81
N THR A 100 -2.46 -7.70 -4.27
CA THR A 100 -1.03 -7.57 -3.97
C THR A 100 -0.44 -6.36 -4.68
N VAL A 101 0.58 -5.75 -4.08
CA VAL A 101 1.36 -4.65 -4.66
C VAL A 101 2.82 -5.06 -4.82
N TRP A 102 3.43 -4.71 -5.94
CA TRP A 102 4.85 -4.99 -6.21
C TRP A 102 5.75 -3.93 -5.59
N ARG A 103 6.72 -4.35 -4.77
CA ARG A 103 7.67 -3.45 -4.09
C ARG A 103 9.04 -4.07 -3.92
N CYS A 104 10.03 -3.22 -3.71
CA CYS A 104 11.34 -3.65 -3.26
C CYS A 104 11.35 -3.89 -1.75
N LYS A 105 12.27 -4.76 -1.32
CA LYS A 105 12.48 -5.02 0.11
C LYS A 105 12.99 -3.76 0.79
N GLY A 106 12.31 -3.32 1.85
CA GLY A 106 12.67 -2.10 2.58
C GLY A 106 12.21 -0.79 1.92
N GLU A 107 11.45 -0.86 0.82
CA GLU A 107 10.82 0.33 0.24
C GLU A 107 9.75 0.86 1.20
N ASP A 108 9.89 2.13 1.60
CA ASP A 108 8.90 2.82 2.40
C ASP A 108 7.57 2.97 1.65
N PHE A 109 6.49 3.05 2.43
CA PHE A 109 5.13 3.08 1.87
C PHE A 109 4.85 4.42 1.16
N LYS A 110 4.98 4.45 -0.18
CA LYS A 110 4.48 5.56 -1.00
C LYS A 110 2.95 5.64 -0.94
N GLU A 111 2.39 6.85 -0.92
CA GLU A 111 0.94 7.09 -0.79
C GLU A 111 0.11 6.41 -1.87
N LEU A 112 0.59 6.41 -3.13
CA LEU A 112 -0.09 5.81 -4.28
C LEU A 112 -0.26 4.29 -4.17
N GLN A 113 0.44 3.67 -3.22
CA GLN A 113 0.40 2.24 -2.96
C GLN A 113 -0.41 1.89 -1.69
N THR A 114 -1.09 2.89 -1.11
CA THR A 114 -2.01 2.75 0.01
C THR A 114 -3.44 2.82 -0.55
N ALA A 115 -4.30 1.88 -0.15
CA ALA A 115 -5.73 2.02 -0.45
C ALA A 115 -6.29 3.18 0.39
N GLY A 116 -6.31 4.38 -0.21
CA GLY A 116 -6.83 5.62 0.37
C GLY A 116 -5.81 6.48 1.12
N SER A 117 -5.14 7.44 0.45
CA SER A 117 -4.53 8.61 1.13
C SER A 117 -4.28 9.79 0.18
N GLY A 118 -4.29 11.00 0.76
CA GLY A 118 -3.91 12.29 0.18
C GLY A 118 -3.34 13.20 1.29
N ILE A 119 -2.12 12.88 1.74
CA ILE A 119 -1.25 13.64 2.65
C ILE A 119 0.23 13.30 2.32
N LEU A 120 0.93 14.26 1.74
CA LEU A 120 2.31 14.12 1.27
C LEU A 120 3.29 13.85 2.44
N PHE A 121 3.93 12.68 2.45
CA PHE A 121 5.18 12.45 3.17
C PHE A 121 6.34 12.60 2.18
N PRO A 122 7.49 13.17 2.57
CA PRO A 122 8.61 13.38 1.67
C PRO A 122 9.16 12.05 1.16
N ASP A 123 9.28 11.94 -0.16
CA ASP A 123 9.84 10.78 -0.86
C ASP A 123 11.32 10.58 -0.47
N ILE A 124 11.62 9.50 0.25
CA ILE A 124 12.98 8.96 0.32
C ILE A 124 13.03 7.82 -0.69
N GLN A 125 13.45 8.16 -1.90
CA GLN A 125 13.58 7.21 -3.00
C GLN A 125 14.85 6.39 -2.79
N THR A 126 14.73 5.27 -2.07
CA THR A 126 15.83 4.32 -1.94
C THR A 126 15.77 3.36 -3.14
N PRO A 127 16.79 3.35 -4.03
CA PRO A 127 16.79 2.44 -5.17
C PRO A 127 16.91 0.98 -4.70
N CYS A 128 16.26 0.09 -5.44
CA CYS A 128 16.34 -1.34 -5.23
C CYS A 128 17.77 -1.81 -5.54
N LEU A 129 18.50 -2.22 -4.51
CA LEU A 129 19.74 -2.99 -4.63
C LEU A 129 19.44 -4.46 -4.33
#